data_AF-A0A239LZ39-F1
#
_entry.id   AF-A0A239LZ39-F1
#
_cell.length_a   1.000
_cell.length_b   1.000
_cell.length_c   1.000
_cell.angle_alpha   90.00
_cell.angle_beta   90.00
_cell.angle_gamma   90.00
#
_symmetry.space_group_name_H-M   'P 1'
#
loop_
_entity.id
_entity.type
_entity.pdbx_description
1 polymer ?
#
loop_
_entity_poly.entity_id
_entity_poly.type
_entity_poly.pdbx_seq_one_letter_code
_entity_poly.pdbx_strand_id
1 'polypeptide(L)'
;MVCASCGEAEYLPREYCRCGHYLRGQLEDEYCAWEEQIHSNHLELADVIALKIKPLRYLFAVSLPFLVGPMLFLNFWADSFTLYPLLWMAPGILIGGIVALAENILTRPLEASAHFLNTYSIETFIDQRFFQLKVINQ
;
A
#
# COMPACT_ATOMS: atom_id res chain seq x y z
N MET A 1 21.05 14.78 -17.66
CA MET A 1 21.71 13.88 -16.70
C MET A 1 23.08 14.43 -16.42
N VAL A 2 23.58 14.24 -15.20
CA VAL A 2 24.83 14.84 -14.73
C VAL A 2 25.75 13.72 -14.26
N CYS A 3 27.04 13.78 -14.63
CA CYS A 3 28.02 12.85 -14.11
C CYS A 3 28.24 13.10 -12.61
N ALA A 4 28.12 12.06 -11.77
CA ALA A 4 28.32 12.18 -10.32
C ALA A 4 29.73 12.68 -9.94
N SER A 5 30.73 12.43 -10.79
CA SER A 5 32.11 12.85 -10.55
C SER A 5 32.39 14.31 -10.92
N CYS A 6 31.93 14.77 -12.08
CA CYS A 6 32.32 16.10 -12.60
C CYS A 6 31.17 17.11 -12.66
N GLY A 7 29.94 16.73 -12.36
CA GLY A 7 28.82 17.67 -12.34
C GLY A 7 28.39 18.16 -13.73
N GLU A 8 28.94 17.60 -14.81
CA GLU A 8 28.64 17.99 -16.18
C GLU A 8 27.49 17.19 -16.79
N ALA A 9 26.72 17.84 -17.67
CA ALA A 9 25.58 17.22 -18.32
C ALA A 9 26.01 16.27 -19.44
N GLU A 10 25.57 15.00 -19.39
CA GLU A 10 25.99 13.99 -20.36
C GLU A 10 24.89 13.07 -20.89
N TYR A 11 25.19 12.44 -22.03
CA TYR A 11 24.30 11.59 -22.82
C TYR A 11 24.43 10.11 -22.41
N LEU A 12 23.31 9.47 -22.02
CA LEU A 12 23.22 8.04 -21.64
C LEU A 12 23.93 7.03 -22.56
N PRO A 13 23.93 7.14 -23.91
CA PRO A 13 24.52 6.09 -24.75
C PRO A 13 26.05 5.98 -24.63
N ARG A 14 26.72 6.89 -23.90
CA ARG A 14 28.14 6.75 -23.57
C ARG A 14 28.32 5.89 -22.34
N GLU A 15 29.22 4.92 -22.42
CA GLU A 15 29.62 4.11 -21.26
C GLU A 15 30.44 4.90 -20.24
N TYR A 16 31.17 5.94 -20.71
CA TYR A 16 32.04 6.77 -19.88
C TYR A 16 31.81 8.26 -20.11
N CYS A 17 32.01 9.01 -19.04
CA CYS A 17 32.06 10.45 -19.02
C CYS A 17 33.34 10.98 -19.68
N ARG A 18 33.31 12.23 -20.14
CA ARG A 18 34.53 12.96 -20.56
C ARG A 18 35.57 13.07 -19.45
N CYS A 19 35.16 13.03 -18.18
CA CYS A 19 36.08 12.97 -17.04
C CYS A 19 36.64 11.55 -16.77
N GLY A 20 36.22 10.54 -17.54
CA GLY A 20 36.63 9.14 -17.38
C GLY A 20 35.77 8.31 -16.42
N HIS A 21 34.75 8.90 -15.79
CA HIS A 21 33.84 8.20 -14.89
C HIS A 21 32.91 7.22 -15.62
N TYR A 22 32.64 6.05 -15.05
CA TYR A 22 31.80 5.02 -15.65
C TYR A 22 30.31 5.31 -15.41
N LEU A 23 29.61 5.75 -16.45
CA LEU A 23 28.21 6.21 -16.36
C LEU A 23 27.21 5.07 -16.25
N ARG A 24 27.52 3.92 -16.84
CA ARG A 24 26.64 2.75 -16.79
C ARG A 24 26.56 2.17 -15.38
N GLY A 25 27.69 2.11 -14.67
CA GLY A 25 27.72 1.73 -13.25
C GLY A 25 26.95 2.72 -12.38
N GLN A 26 27.09 4.04 -12.63
CA GLN A 26 26.28 5.04 -11.93
C GLN A 26 24.77 4.79 -12.12
N LEU A 27 24.34 4.39 -13.32
CA LEU A 27 22.93 4.11 -13.60
C LEU A 27 22.43 2.83 -12.90
N GLU A 28 23.27 1.81 -12.80
CA GLU A 28 23.00 0.59 -12.05
C GLU A 28 22.89 0.88 -10.55
N ASP A 29 23.81 1.68 -10.00
CA ASP A 29 23.77 2.11 -8.60
C ASP A 29 22.51 2.93 -8.28
N GLU A 30 22.14 3.87 -9.17
CA GLU A 30 20.91 4.65 -9.04
C GLU A 30 19.65 3.78 -9.11
N TYR A 31 19.65 2.74 -9.96
CA TYR A 31 18.55 1.78 -10.04
C TYR A 31 18.42 0.97 -8.75
N CYS A 32 19.53 0.45 -8.21
CA CYS A 32 19.54 -0.30 -6.96
C CYS A 32 19.07 0.56 -5.77
N ALA A 33 19.54 1.81 -5.69
CA ALA A 33 19.09 2.74 -4.65
C ALA A 33 17.59 3.05 -4.75
N TRP A 34 17.07 3.21 -5.97
CA TRP A 34 15.64 3.42 -6.22
C TRP A 34 14.81 2.19 -5.84
N GLU A 35 15.28 0.99 -6.17
CA GLU A 35 14.62 -0.27 -5.81
C GLU A 35 14.53 -0.45 -4.28
N GLU A 36 15.62 -0.16 -3.57
CA GLU A 36 15.66 -0.18 -2.11
C GLU A 36 14.69 0.85 -1.51
N GLN A 37 14.62 2.04 -2.09
CA GLN A 37 13.68 3.08 -1.67
C GLN A 37 12.21 2.66 -1.86
N ILE A 38 11.88 1.96 -2.96
CA ILE A 38 10.51 1.46 -3.16
C ILE A 38 10.15 0.42 -2.10
N HIS A 39 11.06 -0.49 -1.80
CA HIS A 39 10.86 -1.49 -0.77
C HIS A 39 10.69 -0.85 0.60
N SER A 40 11.54 0.12 0.97
CA SER A 40 11.41 0.84 2.23
C SER A 40 10.07 1.58 2.34
N ASN A 41 9.64 2.25 1.26
CA ASN A 41 8.35 2.95 1.22
C ASN A 41 7.17 1.99 1.38
N HIS A 42 7.24 0.80 0.77
CA HIS A 42 6.21 -0.23 0.94
C HIS A 42 6.15 -0.73 2.39
N LEU A 43 7.30 -0.99 3.01
CA LEU A 43 7.37 -1.42 4.41
C LEU A 43 6.81 -0.36 5.36
N GLU A 44 7.16 0.91 5.17
CA GLU A 44 6.63 2.02 5.95
C GLU A 44 5.10 2.12 5.81
N LEU A 45 4.59 2.01 4.57
CA LEU A 45 3.15 2.00 4.31
C LEU A 45 2.45 0.81 5.01
N ALA A 46 3.06 -0.38 4.94
CA ALA A 46 2.54 -1.58 5.60
C ALA A 46 2.48 -1.41 7.12
N ASP A 47 3.51 -0.84 7.74
CA ASP A 47 3.55 -0.59 9.18
C ASP A 47 2.49 0.44 9.62
N VAL A 48 2.34 1.54 8.87
CA VAL A 48 1.31 2.55 9.14
C VAL A 48 -0.10 1.95 9.05
N ILE A 49 -0.35 1.11 8.05
CA ILE A 49 -1.64 0.43 7.87
C ILE A 49 -1.86 -0.60 8.98
N ALA A 50 -0.84 -1.37 9.36
CA ALA A 50 -0.92 -2.34 10.44
C ALA A 50 -1.30 -1.69 11.78
N LEU A 51 -0.77 -0.50 12.07
CA LEU A 51 -1.14 0.28 13.25
C LEU A 51 -2.61 0.73 13.21
N LYS A 52 -3.14 1.09 12.04
CA LYS A 52 -4.54 1.51 11.88
C LYS A 52 -5.54 0.37 11.87
N ILE A 53 -5.14 -0.83 11.45
CA ILE A 53 -6.02 -2.02 11.45
C ILE A 53 -6.24 -2.57 12.87
N LYS A 54 -5.25 -2.47 13.77
CA LYS A 54 -5.38 -2.93 15.18
C LYS A 54 -6.66 -2.44 15.88
N PRO A 55 -7.01 -1.14 15.90
CA PRO A 55 -8.25 -0.67 16.53
C PRO A 55 -9.51 -1.16 15.81
N LEU A 56 -9.48 -1.32 14.48
CA LEU A 56 -10.62 -1.85 13.71
C LEU A 56 -10.97 -3.28 14.12
N ARG A 57 -9.96 -4.12 14.41
CA ARG A 57 -10.17 -5.48 14.91
C ARG A 57 -10.89 -5.51 16.26
N TYR A 58 -10.61 -4.56 17.15
CA TYR A 58 -11.33 -4.45 18.42
C TYR A 58 -12.79 -4.02 18.20
N LEU A 59 -13.03 -3.06 17.31
CA LEU A 59 -14.39 -2.65 16.93
C LEU A 59 -15.18 -3.81 16.30
N PHE A 60 -14.53 -4.61 15.46
CA PHE A 60 -15.12 -5.83 14.91
C PHE A 60 -15.46 -6.84 16.01
N ALA A 61 -14.54 -7.09 16.95
CA ALA A 61 -14.78 -7.97 18.08
C ALA A 61 -15.98 -7.52 18.94
N VAL A 62 -16.18 -6.21 19.10
CA VAL A 62 -17.35 -5.63 19.80
C VAL A 62 -18.65 -5.85 19.01
N SER A 63 -18.60 -5.89 17.67
CA SER A 63 -19.78 -6.19 16.84
C SER A 63 -20.22 -7.66 16.90
N LEU A 64 -19.29 -8.57 17.24
CA LEU A 64 -19.49 -10.01 17.15
C LEU A 64 -20.58 -10.54 18.12
N PRO A 65 -20.67 -10.10 19.39
CA PRO A 65 -21.79 -10.43 20.27
C PRO A 65 -23.17 -10.05 19.71
N PHE A 66 -23.26 -8.92 18.99
CA PHE A 66 -24.51 -8.47 18.38
C PHE A 66 -24.91 -9.27 17.15
N LEU A 67 -23.96 -9.98 16.51
CA LEU A 67 -24.25 -10.86 15.37
C LEU A 67 -24.50 -12.30 15.82
N VAL A 68 -23.65 -12.82 16.72
CA VAL A 68 -23.69 -14.21 17.18
C VAL A 68 -24.78 -14.43 18.23
N GLY A 69 -25.00 -13.48 19.14
CA GLY A 69 -26.00 -13.57 20.19
C GLY A 69 -27.42 -13.82 19.65
N PRO A 70 -27.92 -13.02 18.70
CA PRO A 70 -29.23 -13.23 18.10
C PRO A 70 -29.34 -14.56 17.33
N MET A 71 -28.26 -14.99 16.67
CA MET A 71 -28.21 -16.28 15.96
C MET A 71 -28.30 -17.47 16.94
N LEU A 72 -27.60 -17.40 18.06
CA LEU A 72 -27.71 -18.41 19.12
C LEU A 72 -29.11 -18.41 19.74
N PHE A 73 -29.69 -17.23 19.99
CA PHE A 73 -31.05 -17.11 20.51
C PHE A 73 -32.07 -17.75 19.56
N LEU A 74 -31.97 -17.48 18.25
CA LEU A 74 -32.83 -18.09 17.24
C LEU A 74 -32.70 -19.62 17.18
N ASN A 75 -31.49 -20.15 17.38
CA ASN A 75 -31.24 -21.59 17.23
C ASN A 75 -31.70 -22.41 18.44
N PHE A 76 -31.57 -21.87 19.66
CA PHE A 76 -31.78 -22.63 20.89
C PHE A 76 -33.05 -22.25 21.67
N TRP A 77 -33.59 -21.03 21.49
CA TRP A 77 -34.67 -20.49 22.33
C TRP A 77 -35.87 -19.93 21.58
N ALA A 78 -35.83 -19.85 20.24
CA ALA A 78 -36.95 -19.31 19.48
C ALA A 78 -37.96 -20.41 19.07
N ASP A 79 -39.16 -20.35 19.65
CA ASP A 79 -40.29 -21.21 19.26
C ASP A 79 -40.93 -20.80 17.93
N SER A 80 -40.62 -19.60 17.42
CA SER A 80 -41.09 -19.07 16.13
C SER A 80 -40.22 -17.92 15.63
N PHE A 81 -40.26 -17.67 14.31
CA PHE A 81 -39.50 -16.57 13.70
C PHE A 81 -40.04 -15.20 14.16
N THR A 82 -39.23 -14.47 14.91
CA THR A 82 -39.61 -13.16 15.49
C THR A 82 -38.70 -12.04 14.96
N LEU A 83 -39.22 -10.82 14.91
CA LEU A 83 -38.49 -9.61 14.47
C LEU A 83 -37.44 -9.12 15.49
N TYR A 84 -37.56 -9.53 16.75
CA TYR A 84 -36.71 -9.08 17.85
C TYR A 84 -35.21 -9.42 17.67
N PRO A 85 -34.82 -10.67 17.35
CA PRO A 85 -33.42 -11.00 17.04
C PRO A 85 -32.85 -10.19 15.87
N LEU A 86 -33.64 -9.92 14.83
CA LEU A 86 -33.21 -9.13 13.67
C LEU A 86 -32.91 -7.68 14.04
N LEU A 87 -33.74 -7.06 14.88
CA LEU A 87 -33.49 -5.72 15.41
C LEU A 87 -32.20 -5.66 16.24
N TRP A 88 -31.88 -6.74 16.95
CA TRP A 88 -30.68 -6.83 17.76
C TRP A 88 -29.40 -7.03 16.93
N MET A 89 -29.52 -7.59 15.73
CA MET A 89 -28.41 -7.70 14.76
C MET A 89 -28.08 -6.38 14.06
N ALA A 90 -29.03 -5.44 13.97
CA ALA A 90 -28.85 -4.20 13.21
C ALA A 90 -27.61 -3.37 13.63
N PRO A 91 -27.33 -3.17 14.94
CA PRO A 91 -26.09 -2.54 15.39
C PRO A 91 -24.83 -3.31 14.99
N GLY A 92 -24.87 -4.65 15.07
CA GLY A 92 -23.75 -5.51 14.69
C GLY A 92 -23.42 -5.40 13.19
N ILE A 93 -24.44 -5.39 12.34
CA ILE A 93 -24.30 -5.21 10.89
C ILE A 93 -23.76 -3.81 10.58
N LEU A 94 -24.25 -2.77 11.26
CA LEU A 94 -23.81 -1.40 11.01
C LEU A 94 -22.35 -1.19 11.40
N ILE A 95 -21.94 -1.67 12.59
CA ILE A 95 -20.55 -1.59 13.05
C ILE A 95 -19.65 -2.45 12.15
N GLY A 96 -20.03 -3.71 11.88
CA GLY A 96 -19.27 -4.61 11.02
C GLY A 96 -19.10 -4.08 9.61
N GLY A 97 -20.16 -3.48 9.03
CA GLY A 97 -20.13 -2.87 7.70
C GLY A 97 -19.20 -1.66 7.63
N ILE A 98 -19.21 -0.77 8.62
CA ILE A 98 -18.29 0.37 8.69
C ILE A 98 -16.85 -0.11 8.80
N VAL A 99 -16.59 -1.12 9.66
CA VAL A 99 -15.25 -1.69 9.80
C VAL A 99 -14.76 -2.33 8.50
N ALA A 100 -15.59 -3.13 7.83
CA ALA A 100 -15.22 -3.78 6.57
C ALA A 100 -14.93 -2.75 5.45
N LEU A 101 -15.72 -1.68 5.36
CA LEU A 101 -15.46 -0.59 4.41
C LEU A 101 -14.16 0.13 4.74
N ALA A 102 -13.92 0.43 6.01
CA ALA A 102 -12.69 1.09 6.45
C ALA A 102 -11.46 0.21 6.18
N GLU A 103 -11.51 -1.10 6.46
CA GLU A 103 -10.44 -2.04 6.14
C GLU A 103 -10.15 -2.04 4.63
N ASN A 104 -11.17 -2.18 3.78
CA ASN A 104 -11.00 -2.19 2.32
C ASN A 104 -10.37 -0.88 1.80
N ILE A 105 -10.80 0.27 2.31
CA ILE A 105 -10.21 1.56 1.93
C ILE A 105 -8.74 1.63 2.37
N LEU A 106 -8.40 1.11 3.54
CA LEU A 106 -7.04 1.10 4.07
C LEU A 106 -6.12 0.10 3.37
N THR A 107 -6.62 -1.05 2.90
CA THR A 107 -5.79 -2.08 2.24
C THR A 107 -5.54 -1.80 0.76
N ARG A 108 -6.45 -1.11 0.08
CA ARG A 108 -6.28 -0.68 -1.33
C ARG A 108 -4.91 -0.10 -1.67
N PRO A 109 -4.37 0.90 -0.93
CA PRO A 109 -3.04 1.45 -1.24
C PRO A 109 -1.92 0.43 -1.01
N LEU A 110 -2.06 -0.48 -0.04
CA LEU A 110 -1.11 -1.55 0.19
C LEU A 110 -1.09 -2.54 -0.99
N GLU A 111 -2.26 -2.96 -1.46
CA GLU A 111 -2.40 -3.83 -2.62
C GLU A 111 -1.82 -3.19 -3.88
N ALA A 112 -2.09 -1.90 -4.11
CA ALA A 112 -1.50 -1.16 -5.22
C ALA A 112 0.03 -1.11 -5.13
N SER A 113 0.59 -0.86 -3.93
CA SER A 113 2.03 -0.85 -3.72
C SER A 113 2.67 -2.24 -3.87
N ALA A 114 2.00 -3.30 -3.43
CA ALA A 114 2.45 -4.68 -3.60
C ALA A 114 2.40 -5.10 -5.07
N HIS A 115 1.37 -4.69 -5.81
CA HIS A 115 1.31 -4.90 -7.25
C HIS A 115 2.45 -4.18 -7.96
N PHE A 116 2.73 -2.93 -7.57
CA PHE A 116 3.86 -2.18 -8.11
C PHE A 116 5.20 -2.87 -7.83
N LEU A 117 5.42 -3.36 -6.60
CA LEU A 117 6.58 -4.18 -6.25
C LEU A 117 6.71 -5.47 -7.08
N ASN A 118 5.61 -6.08 -7.51
CA ASN A 118 5.69 -7.29 -8.33
C ASN A 118 5.88 -7.02 -9.83
N THR A 119 5.66 -5.78 -10.27
CA THR A 119 5.58 -5.43 -11.70
C THR A 119 6.63 -4.42 -12.14
N TYR A 120 7.40 -3.83 -11.22
CA TYR A 120 8.41 -2.85 -11.59
C TYR A 120 9.50 -3.47 -12.46
N SER A 121 10.01 -2.65 -13.37
CA SER A 121 11.08 -3.00 -14.29
C SER A 121 12.04 -1.82 -14.44
N ILE A 122 13.18 -2.05 -15.08
CA ILE A 122 14.14 -0.99 -15.39
C ILE A 122 13.51 0.11 -16.26
N GLU A 123 12.52 -0.22 -17.09
CA GLU A 123 11.78 0.77 -17.91
C GLU A 123 10.99 1.73 -17.01
N THR A 124 10.31 1.22 -15.99
CA THR A 124 9.59 2.08 -15.02
C THR A 124 10.52 3.02 -14.26
N PHE A 125 11.74 2.58 -13.93
CA PHE A 125 12.77 3.44 -13.34
C PHE A 125 13.18 4.56 -14.30
N ILE A 126 13.47 4.21 -15.55
CA ILE A 126 13.89 5.16 -16.59
C ILE A 126 12.80 6.22 -16.81
N ASP A 127 11.54 5.82 -16.92
CA ASP A 127 10.41 6.73 -17.10
C ASP A 127 10.23 7.69 -15.91
N GLN A 128 10.27 7.17 -14.68
CA GLN A 128 10.18 8.02 -13.48
C GLN A 128 11.33 9.01 -13.39
N ARG A 129 12.55 8.56 -13.70
CA ARG A 129 13.75 9.40 -13.72
C ARG A 129 13.65 10.53 -14.74
N PHE A 130 13.18 10.24 -15.96
CA PHE A 130 12.95 11.28 -16.97
C PHE A 130 11.84 12.26 -16.60
N PHE A 131 10.78 11.77 -15.94
CA PHE A 131 9.69 12.63 -15.47
C PHE A 131 10.16 13.60 -14.39
N GLN A 132 10.96 13.16 -13.42
CA GLN A 132 11.53 14.05 -12.40
C GLN A 132 12.47 15.10 -12.99
N LEU A 133 13.30 14.74 -13.97
CA LEU A 133 14.19 15.69 -14.66
C LEU A 133 13.41 16.77 -15.43
N LYS A 134 12.20 16.46 -15.92
CA LYS A 134 11.33 17.44 -16.59
C LYS A 134 10.75 18.46 -15.61
N VAL A 135 10.44 18.04 -14.38
CA VAL A 135 9.90 18.92 -13.32
C VAL A 135 10.97 19.87 -12.77
N ILE A 136 12.23 19.44 -12.70
CA ILE A 136 13.34 20.28 -12.18
C ILE A 136 13.79 21.36 -13.18
N ASN A 137 13.50 21.18 -14.47
CA ASN A 137 13.87 22.12 -15.54
C ASN A 137 12.74 23.10 -15.94
N GLN A 138 11.67 23.19 -15.17
CA GLN A 138 10.61 24.22 -15.28
C GLN A 138 10.78 25.28 -14.21
#